data_AF-A0A5C7RLI2-F1
#
_entry.id   AF-A0A5C7RLI2-F1
#
_cell.length_a   1.000
_cell.length_b   1.000
_cell.length_c   1.000
_cell.angle_alpha   90.00
_cell.angle_beta   90.00
_cell.angle_gamma   90.00
#
_symmetry.space_group_name_H-M   'P 1'
#
loop_
_entity.id
_entity.type
_entity.pdbx_description
1 polymer ?
#
loop_
_entity_poly.entity_id
_entity_poly.type
_entity_poly.pdbx_seq_one_letter_code
_entity_poly.pdbx_strand_id
1 'polypeptide(L)' 'MTSDPAASVAGKLTAKWTFMNGAEAMPVSEESKDFNFAGAGTTNFEISKPDGWPVGKYKVEILLDGAVVQTREFEVK' A
#
# COMPACT_ATOMS: atom_id res chain seq x y z
N MET A 1 29.10 -8.29 -6.89
CA MET A 1 28.09 -9.37 -6.95
C MET A 1 28.25 -10.20 -5.68
N THR A 2 27.48 -9.92 -4.63
CA THR A 2 27.42 -10.81 -3.47
C THR A 2 26.20 -11.69 -3.67
N SER A 3 26.45 -12.98 -3.89
CA SER A 3 25.47 -14.02 -4.18
C SER A 3 25.02 -14.70 -2.89
N ASP A 4 24.75 -13.92 -1.84
CA ASP A 4 24.30 -14.45 -0.56
C ASP A 4 22.76 -14.49 -0.53
N PRO A 5 22.12 -15.68 -0.57
CA PRO A 5 20.67 -15.80 -0.43
C PRO A 5 20.12 -15.33 0.93
N ALA A 6 20.99 -15.02 1.91
CA ALA A 6 20.63 -14.43 3.20
C ALA A 6 20.73 -12.89 3.23
N ALA A 7 21.14 -12.23 2.14
CA ALA A 7 21.23 -10.77 2.10
C ALA A 7 19.83 -10.13 2.17
N SER A 8 19.54 -9.43 3.26
CA SER A 8 18.32 -8.65 3.39
C SER A 8 18.48 -7.27 2.75
N VAL A 9 17.50 -6.84 1.97
CA VAL A 9 17.43 -5.47 1.41
C VAL A 9 16.48 -4.65 2.29
N ALA A 10 16.97 -3.56 2.86
CA ALA A 10 16.11 -2.62 3.59
C ALA A 10 15.25 -1.84 2.58
N GLY A 11 13.98 -1.62 2.90
CA GLY A 11 13.09 -0.74 2.14
C GLY A 11 11.80 -0.49 2.89
N LYS A 12 11.10 0.56 2.50
CA LYS A 12 9.85 0.99 3.14
C LYS A 12 8.68 0.77 2.20
N LEU A 13 7.68 0.03 2.67
CA LEU A 13 6.40 -0.06 1.96
C LEU A 13 5.42 0.96 2.54
N THR A 14 4.76 1.68 1.65
CA THR A 14 3.67 2.59 1.99
C THR A 14 2.40 2.14 1.27
N ALA A 15 1.32 1.90 2.01
CA ALA A 15 0.00 1.66 1.45
C ALA A 15 -0.81 2.95 1.55
N LYS A 16 -1.15 3.53 0.39
CA LYS A 16 -1.95 4.75 0.27
C LYS A 16 -3.34 4.41 -0.25
N TRP A 17 -4.35 4.72 0.55
CA TRP A 17 -5.76 4.52 0.21
C TRP A 17 -6.39 5.85 -0.16
N THR A 18 -7.03 5.90 -1.31
CA THR A 18 -7.64 7.12 -1.85
C THR A 18 -9.07 6.81 -2.29
N PHE A 19 -10.03 7.61 -1.82
CA PHE A 19 -11.40 7.59 -2.31
C PHE A 19 -11.49 8.45 -3.58
N MET A 20 -12.13 7.91 -4.61
CA MET A 20 -12.27 8.54 -5.92
C MET A 20 -13.71 9.06 -6.07
N ASN A 21 -13.88 10.37 -5.95
CA ASN A 21 -15.15 11.05 -6.17
C ASN A 21 -15.16 11.71 -7.56
N GLY A 22 -15.46 10.92 -8.59
CA GLY A 22 -15.34 11.37 -9.97
C GLY A 22 -13.88 11.65 -10.34
N ALA A 23 -13.55 12.91 -10.64
CA ALA A 23 -12.19 13.34 -10.94
C ALA A 23 -11.38 13.71 -9.68
N GLU A 24 -12.02 13.83 -8.52
CA GLU A 24 -11.37 14.20 -7.27
C GLU A 24 -10.87 12.98 -6.51
N ALA A 25 -9.65 13.08 -5.99
CA ALA A 25 -8.99 12.06 -5.20
C ALA A 25 -8.85 12.55 -3.75
N MET A 26 -9.52 11.87 -2.81
CA MET A 26 -9.47 12.19 -1.38
C MET A 26 -8.63 11.15 -0.65
N PRO A 27 -7.51 11.52 0.00
CA PRO A 27 -6.74 10.57 0.79
C PRO A 27 -7.57 10.08 1.97
N VAL A 28 -7.64 8.77 2.15
CA VAL A 28 -8.43 8.14 3.22
C VAL A 28 -7.52 7.65 4.33
N SER A 29 -6.35 7.12 3.96
CA SER A 29 -5.33 6.70 4.91
C SER A 29 -4.01 6.45 4.20
N GLU A 30 -2.95 6.48 4.99
CA GLU A 30 -1.61 6.13 4.57
C GLU A 30 -0.92 5.39 5.71
N GLU A 31 -0.43 4.18 5.44
CA GLU A 31 0.32 3.37 6.41
C GLU A 31 1.69 3.06 5.81
N SER A 32 2.76 3.32 6.57
CA SER A 32 4.12 2.99 6.16
C SER A 32 4.77 2.01 7.13
N LYS A 33 5.52 1.06 6.59
CA LYS A 33 6.26 0.05 7.35
C LYS A 33 7.64 -0.15 6.74
N ASP A 34 8.66 -0.13 7.59
CA ASP A 34 10.03 -0.50 7.21
C ASP A 34 10.16 -2.03 7.21
N PHE A 35 10.83 -2.55 6.19
CA PHE A 35 11.07 -3.97 5.99
C PHE A 35 12.53 -4.24 5.68
N ASN A 36 13.00 -5.40 6.13
CA ASN A 36 14.22 -6.02 5.65
C ASN A 36 13.81 -7.22 4.79
N PHE A 37 13.73 -7.02 3.48
CA PHE A 37 13.27 -8.03 2.53
C PHE A 37 14.32 -9.12 2.35
N ALA A 38 13.94 -10.37 2.58
CA ALA A 38 14.75 -11.54 2.28
C ALA A 38 13.89 -12.58 1.56
N GLY A 39 14.11 -12.74 0.26
CA GLY A 39 13.32 -13.66 -0.58
C GLY A 39 11.85 -13.24 -0.76
N ALA A 40 10.99 -14.21 -1.08
CA ALA A 40 9.56 -13.97 -1.23
C ALA A 40 8.88 -13.79 0.13
N GLY A 41 8.05 -12.75 0.25
CA GLY A 41 7.27 -12.46 1.45
C GLY A 41 5.90 -11.92 1.09
N THR A 42 4.98 -11.93 2.04
CA THR A 42 3.65 -11.31 1.90
C THR A 42 3.46 -10.32 3.04
N THR A 43 3.00 -9.12 2.69
CA THR A 43 2.68 -8.06 3.64
C THR A 43 1.20 -7.75 3.58
N ASN A 44 0.57 -7.71 4.75
CA ASN A 44 -0.83 -7.32 4.90
C ASN A 44 -0.91 -5.88 5.42
N PHE A 45 -1.75 -5.09 4.77
CA PHE A 45 -2.16 -3.76 5.23
C PHE A 45 -3.62 -3.82 5.62
N GLU A 46 -3.94 -3.30 6.78
CA GLU A 46 -5.29 -3.33 7.35
C GLU A 46 -5.71 -1.91 7.68
N ILE A 47 -6.99 -1.62 7.42
CA ILE A 47 -7.52 -0.29 7.61
C ILE A 47 -8.90 -0.34 8.25
N SER A 48 -9.01 0.38 9.35
CA SER A 48 -10.21 0.45 10.17
C SER A 48 -10.75 1.87 10.14
N LYS A 49 -12.02 2.01 9.73
CA LYS A 49 -12.74 3.29 9.75
C LYS A 49 -14.01 3.14 10.58
N PRO A 50 -14.00 3.55 11.87
CA PRO A 50 -15.12 3.32 12.77
C PRO A 50 -16.40 4.05 12.35
N ASP A 51 -16.25 5.21 11.70
CA ASP A 51 -17.37 6.00 11.16
C ASP A 51 -17.95 5.42 9.87
N GLY A 52 -17.41 4.28 9.39
CA GLY A 52 -17.81 3.62 8.15
C GLY A 52 -17.06 4.13 6.93
N TRP A 53 -17.06 3.29 5.89
CA TRP A 53 -16.43 3.60 4.61
C TRP A 53 -17.41 4.31 3.68
N PRO A 54 -17.04 5.46 3.08
CA PRO A 54 -17.80 6.03 1.97
C PRO A 54 -18.04 4.98 0.88
N VAL A 55 -19.28 4.84 0.43
CA VAL A 55 -19.61 3.97 -0.70
C VAL A 55 -19.04 4.59 -1.98
N GLY A 56 -18.44 3.75 -2.83
CA GLY A 56 -17.90 4.18 -4.11
C GLY A 56 -16.50 3.62 -4.40
N LYS A 57 -15.80 4.26 -5.32
CA LYS A 57 -14.54 3.77 -5.88
C LYS A 57 -13.35 4.16 -5.01
N TYR A 58 -12.42 3.23 -4.87
CA TYR A 58 -11.18 3.41 -4.15
C TYR A 58 -10.00 2.97 -5.00
N LYS A 59 -8.87 3.64 -4.77
CA LYS A 59 -7.57 3.27 -5.30
C LYS A 59 -6.62 3.02 -4.13
N VAL A 60 -5.92 1.88 -4.17
CA VAL A 60 -4.81 1.53 -3.29
C VAL A 60 -3.54 1.56 -4.10
N GLU A 61 -2.57 2.34 -3.63
CA GLU A 61 -1.22 2.35 -4.16
C GLU A 61 -0.28 1.78 -3.11
N ILE A 62 0.51 0.78 -3.50
CA ILE A 62 1.62 0.29 -2.72
C ILE A 62 2.89 0.90 -3.30
N LEU A 63 3.62 1.61 -2.46
CA LEU A 63 4.88 2.27 -2.81
C LEU A 63 6.02 1.55 -2.13
N LEU A 64 7.12 1.30 -2.85
CA LEU A 64 8.41 0.89 -2.30
C LEU A 64 9.35 2.10 -2.38
N ASP A 65 9.80 2.59 -1.23
CA ASP A 65 10.69 3.75 -1.12
C ASP A 65 10.18 4.99 -1.89
N GLY A 66 8.85 5.17 -1.91
CA GLY A 66 8.18 6.28 -2.57
C GLY A 66 7.86 6.05 -4.05
N ALA A 67 8.26 4.93 -4.65
CA ALA A 67 7.89 4.55 -6.01
C ALA A 67 6.68 3.60 -5.99
N VAL A 68 5.61 3.93 -6.74
CA VAL A 68 4.43 3.04 -6.86
C VAL A 68 4.86 1.74 -7.56
N VAL A 69 4.78 0.62 -6.83
CA VAL A 69 5.10 -0.71 -7.35
C VAL A 69 3.85 -1.54 -7.64
N GLN A 70 2.71 -1.18 -7.04
CA GLN A 70 1.44 -1.83 -7.32
C GLN A 70 0.28 -0.87 -7.12
N THR A 71 -0.72 -0.98 -8.00
CA THR A 71 -1.99 -0.26 -7.88
C THR A 71 -3.15 -1.24 -7.93
N ARG A 72 -4.15 -1.04 -7.08
CA ARG A 72 -5.40 -1.81 -7.09
C ARG A 72 -6.58 -0.85 -6.97
N GLU A 73 -7.59 -1.07 -7.80
CA GLU A 73 -8.84 -0.32 -7.76
C GLU A 73 -9.96 -1.27 -7.34
N PHE A 74 -10.86 -0.79 -6.49
CA PHE A 74 -12.02 -1.54 -6.02
C PHE A 74 -13.18 -0.61 -5.68
N GLU A 75 -14.36 -1.17 -5.46
CA GLU A 75 -15.57 -0.41 -5.12
C GLU A 75 -16.17 -0.97 -3.83
N VAL A 76 -16.45 -0.07 -2.88
CA VAL A 76 -17.24 -0.36 -1.67
C VAL A 76 -18.70 -0.13 -2.03
N LYS A 77 -19.58 -1.09 -1.70
CA LYS A 77 -21.02 -1.06 -1.98
C LYS A 77 -21.83 -1.19 -0.70
#